data_AF-A0A8J6SDT1-F1
#
_entry.id   AF-A0A8J6SDT1-F1
#
_cell.length_a   1.000
_cell.length_b   1.000
_cell.length_c   1.000
_cell.angle_alpha   90.00
_cell.angle_beta   90.00
_cell.angle_gamma   90.00
#
_symmetry.space_group_name_H-M   'P 1'
#
loop_
_entity.id
_entity.type
_entity.pdbx_description
1 polymer ?
#
loop_
_entity_poly.entity_id
_entity_poly.type
_entity_poly.pdbx_seq_one_letter_code
_entity_poly.pdbx_strand_id
1 'polypeptide(L)'
;MSRFDELFNAAKKVPAPEAEQTKSTKLSKSKDPNYIRTTVYLPKELHRQLKSVAVSDEQEMSQIVEESLAQYLKARSTHLDV
;
A
#
# COMPACT_ATOMS: atom_id res chain seq x y z
N MET A 1 39.62 11.93 3.27
CA MET A 1 38.59 10.90 3.56
C MET A 1 37.25 11.59 3.68
N SER A 2 36.17 11.00 3.14
CA SER A 2 34.88 11.70 2.97
C SER A 2 34.11 11.74 4.29
N ARG A 3 33.53 12.91 4.62
CA ARG A 3 32.63 13.10 5.78
C ARG A 3 31.44 12.14 5.76
N PHE A 4 31.11 11.61 4.58
CA PHE A 4 30.08 10.60 4.38
C PHE A 4 30.47 9.23 4.97
N ASP A 5 31.76 8.85 4.89
CA ASP A 5 32.27 7.58 5.43
C ASP A 5 32.24 7.57 6.97
N GLU A 6 32.43 8.73 7.59
CA GLU A 6 32.37 8.90 9.04
C GLU A 6 30.96 8.63 9.58
N LEU A 7 29.92 9.09 8.88
CA LEU A 7 28.53 8.88 9.28
C LEU A 7 28.12 7.40 9.17
N PHE A 8 28.53 6.72 8.09
CA PHE A 8 28.23 5.30 7.90
C PHE A 8 28.95 4.40 8.91
N ASN A 9 30.21 4.71 9.22
CA ASN A 9 30.96 3.96 10.23
C ASN A 9 30.47 4.25 11.66
N ALA A 10 29.98 5.46 11.94
CA ALA A 10 29.35 5.78 13.22
C ALA A 10 28.05 4.99 13.44
N ALA A 11 27.22 4.83 12.41
CA ALA A 11 26.00 4.04 12.48
C ALA A 11 26.25 2.53 12.69
N LYS A 12 27.37 2.00 12.16
CA LYS A 12 27.73 0.58 12.26
C LYS A 12 28.28 0.17 13.63
N LYS A 13 28.68 1.15 14.46
CA LYS A 13 29.29 0.92 15.78
C LYS A 13 28.29 0.88 16.95
N VAL A 14 27.01 1.13 16.72
CA VAL A 14 25.98 1.00 17.76
C VAL A 14 25.57 -0.48 17.85
N PRO A 15 25.82 -1.17 18.98
CA PRO A 15 25.27 -2.51 19.18
C PRO A 15 23.75 -2.42 19.14
N ALA A 16 23.13 -3.25 18.30
CA ALA A 16 21.69 -3.27 18.09
C ALA A 16 20.98 -3.46 19.44
N PRO A 17 20.03 -2.59 19.83
CA PRO A 17 19.14 -2.93 20.91
C PRO A 17 18.33 -4.16 20.46
N GLU A 18 18.30 -5.19 21.31
CA GLU A 18 17.35 -6.29 21.22
C GLU A 18 15.94 -5.69 21.22
N ALA A 19 15.42 -5.44 20.01
CA ALA A 19 14.06 -5.03 19.81
C ALA A 19 13.20 -6.29 19.87
N GLU A 20 12.79 -6.65 21.08
CA GLU A 20 11.51 -7.34 21.29
C GLU A 20 10.41 -6.46 20.70
N GLN A 21 10.09 -6.69 19.44
CA GLN A 21 8.91 -6.14 18.79
C GLN A 21 8.20 -7.29 18.09
N THR A 22 7.18 -7.81 18.75
CA THR A 22 6.05 -8.53 18.17
C THR A 22 5.31 -7.61 17.20
N LYS A 23 5.97 -7.17 16.13
CA LYS A 23 5.29 -6.69 14.94
C LYS A 23 4.84 -7.95 14.23
N SER A 24 3.53 -8.25 14.34
CA SER A 24 2.86 -9.09 13.35
C SER A 24 3.40 -8.67 12.00
N THR A 25 4.14 -9.56 11.33
CA THR A 25 4.69 -9.32 10.01
C THR A 25 3.48 -9.17 9.09
N LYS A 26 2.91 -7.97 9.01
CA LYS A 26 1.94 -7.62 7.97
C LYS A 26 2.69 -7.86 6.67
N LEU A 27 2.46 -9.03 6.09
CA LEU A 27 2.98 -9.37 4.78
C LEU A 27 2.56 -8.24 3.86
N SER A 28 3.51 -7.68 3.12
CA SER A 28 3.17 -6.69 2.09
C SER A 28 2.11 -7.30 1.18
N LYS A 29 1.14 -6.52 0.68
CA LYS A 29 0.03 -7.03 -0.17
C LYS A 29 0.48 -7.95 -1.31
N SER A 30 1.69 -7.76 -1.83
CA SER A 30 2.28 -8.64 -2.86
C SER A 30 2.67 -10.05 -2.40
N LYS A 31 2.76 -10.30 -1.08
CA LYS A 31 3.16 -11.55 -0.44
C LYS A 31 1.98 -12.24 0.27
N ASP A 32 0.83 -11.56 0.35
CA ASP A 32 -0.38 -12.12 0.91
C ASP A 32 -1.08 -12.96 -0.18
N PRO A 33 -1.34 -14.26 0.06
CA PRO A 33 -1.97 -15.14 -0.92
C PRO A 33 -3.42 -14.73 -1.26
N ASN A 34 -4.06 -13.88 -0.45
CA ASN A 34 -5.42 -13.39 -0.71
C ASN A 34 -5.47 -12.22 -1.70
N TYR A 35 -4.32 -11.68 -2.13
CA TYR A 35 -4.25 -10.55 -3.04
C TYR A 35 -3.64 -10.94 -4.39
N ILE A 36 -4.25 -10.46 -5.46
CA ILE A 36 -3.73 -10.59 -6.82
C ILE A 36 -3.40 -9.18 -7.35
N ARG A 37 -2.18 -9.01 -7.88
CA ARG A 37 -1.79 -7.75 -8.53
C ARG A 37 -2.56 -7.60 -9.84
N THR A 38 -3.32 -6.52 -9.95
CA THR A 38 -4.04 -6.16 -11.17
C THR A 38 -3.54 -4.82 -11.68
N THR A 39 -3.18 -4.75 -12.97
CA THR A 39 -2.74 -3.52 -13.63
C THR A 39 -3.81 -3.11 -14.64
N VAL A 40 -4.32 -1.87 -14.52
CA VAL A 40 -5.34 -1.32 -15.42
C VAL A 40 -4.93 0.07 -15.90
N TYR A 41 -5.39 0.43 -17.09
CA TYR A 41 -5.24 1.80 -17.59
C TYR A 41 -6.38 2.66 -17.07
N LEU A 42 -6.03 3.81 -16.48
CA LEU A 42 -6.97 4.84 -16.06
C LEU A 42 -6.69 6.14 -16.82
N PRO A 43 -7.72 6.93 -17.16
CA PRO A 43 -7.51 8.30 -17.64
C PRO A 43 -6.67 9.10 -16.65
N LYS A 44 -5.80 9.99 -17.16
CA LYS A 44 -4.86 10.78 -16.33
C LYS A 44 -5.58 11.58 -15.24
N GLU A 45 -6.70 12.20 -15.59
CA GLU A 45 -7.52 13.00 -14.67
C GLU A 45 -8.06 12.13 -13.52
N LEU A 46 -8.56 10.93 -13.84
CA LEU A 46 -9.09 10.00 -12.86
C LEU A 46 -8.00 9.50 -11.91
N HIS A 47 -6.82 9.15 -12.44
CA HIS A 47 -5.68 8.77 -11.61
C HIS A 47 -5.24 9.90 -10.68
N ARG A 48 -5.26 11.16 -11.14
CA ARG A 48 -4.94 12.34 -10.30
C ARG A 48 -5.95 12.50 -9.17
N GLN A 49 -7.24 12.38 -9.46
CA GLN A 49 -8.30 12.45 -8.46
C GLN A 49 -8.15 11.33 -7.42
N LEU A 50 -7.95 10.08 -7.86
CA LEU A 50 -7.72 8.94 -6.98
C LEU A 50 -6.53 9.17 -6.04
N LYS A 51 -5.42 9.69 -6.56
CA LYS A 51 -4.25 10.00 -5.75
C LYS A 51 -4.53 11.12 -4.75
N SER A 52 -5.28 12.15 -5.13
CA SER A 52 -5.65 13.25 -4.25
C SER A 52 -6.47 12.75 -3.05
N VAL A 53 -7.50 11.95 -3.32
CA VAL A 53 -8.36 11.37 -2.28
C VAL A 53 -7.57 10.47 -1.35
N ALA A 54 -6.72 9.59 -1.90
CA ALA A 54 -5.85 8.72 -1.10
C ALA A 54 -4.94 9.48 -0.13
N VAL A 55 -4.40 10.64 -0.55
CA VAL A 55 -3.58 11.48 0.32
C VAL A 55 -4.42 12.19 1.38
N SER A 56 -5.60 12.71 1.00
CA SER A 56 -6.50 13.42 1.91
C SER A 56 -7.07 12.52 3.01
N ASP A 57 -7.40 11.28 2.67
CA ASP A 57 -8.06 10.35 3.59
C ASP A 57 -7.07 9.43 4.32
N GLU A 58 -5.76 9.61 4.09
CA GLU A 58 -4.68 8.73 4.60
C GLU A 58 -4.90 7.24 4.25
N GLN A 59 -5.55 6.97 3.12
CA GLN A 59 -5.88 5.62 2.65
C GLN A 59 -5.00 5.18 1.49
N GLU A 60 -4.82 3.86 1.36
CA GLU A 60 -4.14 3.31 0.18
C GLU A 60 -5.05 3.36 -1.05
N MET A 61 -4.53 3.80 -2.20
CA MET A 61 -5.26 3.80 -3.47
C MET A 61 -5.85 2.43 -3.82
N SER A 62 -5.14 1.34 -3.46
CA SER A 62 -5.62 -0.03 -3.70
C SER A 62 -6.88 -0.35 -2.91
N GLN A 63 -7.02 0.17 -1.69
CA GLN A 63 -8.22 -0.01 -0.87
C GLN A 63 -9.41 0.76 -1.44
N ILE A 64 -9.20 2.01 -1.87
CA ILE A 64 -10.26 2.81 -2.50
C ILE A 64 -10.80 2.10 -3.77
N VAL A 65 -9.90 1.54 -4.58
CA VAL A 65 -10.27 0.78 -5.78
C VAL A 65 -11.02 -0.50 -5.41
N GLU A 66 -10.57 -1.23 -4.39
CA GLU A 66 -11.21 -2.46 -3.90
C GLU A 66 -12.66 -2.20 -3.45
N GLU A 67 -12.88 -1.21 -2.59
CA GLU A 67 -14.19 -0.83 -2.07
C GLU A 67 -15.13 -0.38 -3.21
N SER A 68 -14.63 0.46 -4.12
CA SER A 68 -15.39 0.95 -5.28
C SER A 68 -15.81 -0.19 -6.21
N LEU A 69 -14.90 -1.13 -6.49
CA LEU A 69 -15.18 -2.29 -7.33
C LEU A 69 -16.16 -3.26 -6.64
N ALA A 70 -15.99 -3.51 -5.35
CA ALA A 70 -16.89 -4.37 -4.58
C ALA A 70 -18.32 -3.81 -4.58
N GLN A 71 -18.47 -2.51 -4.38
CA GLN A 71 -19.76 -1.83 -4.45
C GLN A 71 -20.38 -1.92 -5.84
N TYR A 72 -19.60 -1.65 -6.90
CA TYR A 72 -20.06 -1.73 -8.28
C TYR A 72 -20.54 -3.15 -8.64
N LEU A 73 -19.78 -4.17 -8.27
CA LEU A 73 -20.12 -5.57 -8.55
C LEU A 73 -21.36 -6.03 -7.77
N LYS A 74 -21.48 -5.64 -6.49
CA LYS A 74 -22.66 -5.93 -5.67
C LYS A 74 -23.92 -5.29 -6.23
N ALA A 75 -23.84 -4.04 -6.70
CA ALA A 75 -24.96 -3.37 -7.34
C ALA A 75 -25.41 -4.10 -8.62
N ARG A 76 -24.47 -4.67 -9.38
CA ARG A 76 -24.76 -5.40 -10.61
C ARG A 76 -25.29 -6.81 -10.38
N SER A 77 -24.79 -7.54 -9.38
CA SER A 77 -25.30 -8.88 -9.04
C SER A 77 -26.75 -8.82 -8.56
N THR A 78 -27.09 -7.80 -7.79
CA THR A 78 -28.48 -7.56 -7.33
C THR A 78 -29.45 -7.35 -8.50
N HIS A 79 -28.95 -6.92 -9.67
CA HIS A 79 -29.74 -6.71 -10.89
C HIS A 79 -29.76 -7.95 -11.82
N LEU A 80 -28.95 -8.99 -11.55
CA LEU A 80 -28.90 -10.21 -12.37
C LEU A 80 -29.73 -11.36 -11.80
N ASP A 81 -30.26 -11.21 -10.58
CA ASP A 81 -31.08 -12.21 -9.88
C ASP A 81 -32.61 -11.97 -10.00
N VAL A 82 -33.07 -11.22 -11.01
CA VAL A 82 -34.49 -11.03 -11.37
C VAL A 82 -34.69 -11.30 -12.86
#